data_AF-A0ABD6QTK5-F1
#
_entry.id   AF-A0ABD6QTK5-F1
#
_cell.length_a   1.000
_cell.length_b   1.000
_cell.length_c   1.000
_cell.angle_alpha   90.00
_cell.angle_beta   90.00
_cell.angle_gamma   90.00
#
_symmetry.space_group_name_H-M   'P 1'
#
loop_
_entity.id
_entity.type
_entity.pdbx_description
1 polymer ?
#
loop_
_entity_poly.entity_id
_entity_poly.type
_entity_poly.pdbx_seq_one_letter_code
_entity_poly.pdbx_strand_id
1 'polypeptide(L)'
;MHLKGFLPYDATVWINSDLPELGMWVLAEKSTHVRMHRSIYPGWFRLTRTAAKYARTSALSVNQPEATYYIGNVPGFDEVHSTIVISHPDPTATVGIIANSSHVTGHGGTYTFDPFTVVDLNHYTAPATASKNPVQRAHAMMNGVALLTYGYGDSRKEFVAENIDKYAVDFTEEHIDFFRELKNREEQYAQAQAHEILKKIVAETQDIVSDALGIGAGSDG
;
A
#
# COMPACT_ATOMS: atom_id res chain seq x y z
N MET A 1 11.63 -11.29 -7.21
CA MET A 1 10.23 -10.91 -6.98
C MET A 1 9.92 -9.81 -8.00
N HIS A 2 8.93 -9.99 -8.89
CA HIS A 2 8.51 -8.88 -9.76
C HIS A 2 7.64 -7.95 -8.92
N LEU A 3 8.03 -6.69 -8.79
CA LEU A 3 7.20 -5.64 -8.19
C LEU A 3 5.87 -5.59 -8.97
N LYS A 4 4.82 -6.18 -8.40
CA LYS A 4 3.47 -6.05 -8.95
C LYS A 4 2.99 -4.62 -8.72
N GLY A 5 2.68 -3.93 -9.81
CA GLY A 5 2.10 -2.59 -9.76
C GLY A 5 0.60 -2.65 -9.55
N PHE A 6 0.04 -1.70 -8.80
CA PHE A 6 -1.39 -1.44 -8.77
C PHE A 6 -1.85 -0.58 -9.96
N LEU A 7 -0.96 0.26 -10.48
CA LEU A 7 -1.27 1.26 -11.50
C LEU A 7 -0.79 0.82 -12.89
N PRO A 8 -1.57 1.08 -13.95
CA PRO A 8 -1.05 1.08 -15.30
C PRO A 8 -0.04 2.21 -15.47
N TYR A 9 0.82 2.10 -16.48
CA TYR A 9 1.89 3.07 -16.73
C TYR A 9 1.38 4.46 -17.11
N ASP A 10 0.25 4.55 -17.83
CA ASP A 10 -0.38 5.80 -18.25
C ASP A 10 -1.36 6.36 -17.19
N ALA A 11 -1.28 5.91 -15.93
CA ALA A 11 -2.10 6.44 -14.84
C ALA A 11 -1.68 7.86 -14.44
N THR A 12 -2.67 8.70 -14.12
CA THR A 12 -2.41 10.00 -13.48
C THR A 12 -2.61 9.89 -11.97
N VAL A 13 -1.66 10.41 -11.19
CA VAL A 13 -1.67 10.35 -9.73
C VAL A 13 -1.51 11.75 -9.15
N TRP A 14 -2.38 12.09 -8.20
CA TRP A 14 -2.29 13.28 -7.37
C TRP A 14 -1.90 12.86 -5.97
N ILE A 15 -0.77 13.37 -5.47
CA ILE A 15 -0.24 13.06 -4.15
C ILE A 15 0.17 14.33 -3.44
N ASN A 16 -0.32 14.52 -2.22
CA ASN A 16 0.14 15.58 -1.34
C ASN A 16 1.32 15.04 -0.51
N SER A 17 2.54 15.44 -0.85
CA SER A 17 3.75 14.98 -0.15
C SER A 17 3.85 15.48 1.29
N ASP A 18 3.17 16.59 1.62
CA ASP A 18 3.19 17.17 2.96
C ASP A 18 2.29 16.38 3.93
N LEU A 19 1.28 15.69 3.41
CA LEU A 19 0.28 14.93 4.15
C LEU A 19 0.07 13.53 3.54
N PRO A 20 1.08 12.65 3.57
CA PRO A 20 1.04 11.35 2.92
C PRO A 20 -0.03 10.40 3.49
N GLU A 21 -0.47 10.62 4.73
CA GLU A 21 -1.54 9.86 5.39
C GLU A 21 -2.92 10.06 4.75
N LEU A 22 -3.12 11.15 4.01
CA LEU A 22 -4.35 11.36 3.24
C LEU A 22 -4.52 10.27 2.19
N GLY A 23 -3.41 9.81 1.61
CA GLY A 23 -3.37 8.88 0.49
C GLY A 23 -3.09 9.62 -0.81
N MET A 24 -3.61 9.07 -1.90
CA MET A 24 -3.46 9.65 -3.24
C MET A 24 -4.77 9.54 -4.00
N TRP A 25 -4.98 10.46 -4.93
CA TRP A 25 -6.02 10.32 -5.93
C TRP A 25 -5.43 9.73 -7.20
N VAL A 26 -6.13 8.80 -7.82
CA VAL A 26 -5.62 8.08 -8.99
C VAL A 26 -6.68 8.04 -10.08
N LEU A 27 -6.27 8.34 -11.30
CA LEU A 27 -6.96 7.97 -12.53
C LEU A 27 -6.24 6.76 -13.16
N ALA A 28 -6.71 5.56 -12.81
CA ALA A 28 -6.33 4.30 -13.45
C ALA A 28 -7.52 3.82 -14.29
N GLU A 29 -8.04 2.60 -14.09
CA GLU A 29 -9.29 2.15 -14.71
C GLU A 29 -10.50 3.04 -14.35
N LYS A 30 -10.51 3.59 -13.14
CA LYS A 30 -11.47 4.57 -12.66
C LYS A 30 -10.78 5.61 -11.77
N SER A 31 -11.43 6.76 -11.64
CA SER A 31 -11.08 7.79 -10.67
C SER A 31 -11.39 7.28 -9.27
N THR A 32 -10.36 7.10 -8.45
CA THR A 32 -10.50 6.58 -7.08
C THR A 32 -9.49 7.20 -6.14
N HIS A 33 -9.91 7.39 -4.90
CA HIS A 33 -8.99 7.58 -3.80
C HIS A 33 -8.28 6.25 -3.49
N VAL A 34 -6.99 6.30 -3.17
CA VAL A 34 -6.14 5.14 -2.91
C VAL A 34 -5.32 5.34 -1.64
N ARG A 35 -5.31 4.33 -0.76
CA ARG A 35 -4.40 4.24 0.39
C ARG A 35 -3.57 2.97 0.28
N MET A 36 -2.27 3.10 0.50
CA MET A 36 -1.36 1.96 0.57
C MET A 36 -1.26 1.46 2.01
N HIS A 37 -1.52 0.17 2.23
CA HIS A 37 -1.26 -0.52 3.49
C HIS A 37 -0.12 -1.50 3.30
N ARG A 38 0.98 -1.33 4.04
CA ARG A 38 2.08 -2.30 4.05
C ARG A 38 2.00 -3.12 5.32
N SER A 39 1.96 -4.44 5.18
CA SER A 39 1.94 -5.35 6.32
C SER A 39 2.99 -6.44 6.17
N ILE A 40 3.36 -7.05 7.29
CA ILE A 40 4.29 -8.19 7.33
C ILE A 40 3.57 -9.54 7.22
N TYR A 41 2.22 -9.54 7.14
CA TYR A 41 1.37 -10.70 6.91
C TYR A 41 0.16 -10.31 6.03
N PRO A 42 -0.56 -11.28 5.44
CA PRO A 42 -1.78 -10.99 4.67
C PRO A 42 -2.90 -10.39 5.53
N GLY A 43 -3.08 -10.90 6.74
CA GLY A 43 -4.06 -10.39 7.71
C GLY A 43 -5.51 -10.44 7.22
N TRP A 44 -6.35 -9.58 7.83
CA TRP A 44 -7.79 -9.52 7.62
C TRP A 44 -8.27 -8.07 7.54
N PHE A 45 -9.08 -7.76 6.53
CA PHE A 45 -9.89 -6.55 6.49
C PHE A 45 -11.32 -6.82 6.92
N ARG A 46 -11.81 -5.99 7.84
CA ARG A 46 -13.23 -5.88 8.19
C ARG A 46 -13.79 -4.58 7.62
N LEU A 47 -14.77 -4.72 6.74
CA LEU A 47 -15.40 -3.61 6.02
C LEU A 47 -16.77 -3.32 6.62
N THR A 48 -16.98 -2.05 6.95
CA THR A 48 -18.28 -1.47 7.30
C THR A 48 -18.57 -0.31 6.36
N ARG A 49 -19.78 0.26 6.44
CA ARG A 49 -20.16 1.43 5.62
C ARG A 49 -19.33 2.69 5.93
N THR A 50 -18.59 2.72 7.03
CA THR A 50 -17.87 3.92 7.49
C THR A 50 -16.38 3.70 7.67
N ALA A 51 -15.94 2.45 7.84
CA ALA A 51 -14.55 2.13 8.10
C ALA A 51 -14.13 0.80 7.47
N ALA A 52 -12.86 0.76 7.04
CA ALA A 52 -12.13 -0.46 6.76
C ALA A 52 -11.06 -0.65 7.84
N LYS A 53 -11.12 -1.79 8.54
CA LYS A 53 -10.23 -2.11 9.67
C LYS A 53 -9.33 -3.28 9.30
N TYR A 54 -8.03 -3.11 9.46
CA TYR A 54 -7.04 -4.14 9.23
C TYR A 54 -6.52 -4.71 10.55
N ALA A 55 -6.30 -6.03 10.61
CA ALA A 55 -5.55 -6.67 11.68
C ALA A 55 -4.96 -8.01 11.22
N ARG A 56 -4.01 -8.56 11.99
CA ARG A 56 -3.44 -9.90 11.75
C ARG A 56 -4.48 -11.03 11.72
N THR A 57 -5.52 -10.94 12.54
CA THR A 57 -6.56 -11.98 12.65
C THR A 57 -7.96 -11.39 12.57
N SER A 58 -8.92 -12.22 12.19
CA SER A 58 -10.34 -11.85 12.12
C SER A 58 -10.89 -11.31 13.44
N ALA A 59 -10.46 -11.87 14.58
CA ALA A 59 -10.88 -11.43 15.92
C ALA A 59 -10.30 -10.06 16.28
N LEU A 60 -9.01 -9.83 15.99
CA LEU A 60 -8.35 -8.56 16.29
C LEU A 60 -8.95 -7.40 15.48
N SER A 61 -9.45 -7.64 14.27
CA SER A 61 -10.12 -6.61 13.45
C SER A 61 -11.35 -5.97 14.13
N VAL A 62 -11.91 -6.62 15.16
CA VAL A 62 -13.05 -6.09 15.94
C VAL A 62 -12.56 -5.19 17.07
N ASN A 63 -11.68 -5.72 17.92
CA ASN A 63 -11.38 -5.13 19.23
C ASN A 63 -10.09 -4.31 19.24
N GLN A 64 -9.12 -4.67 18.40
CA GLN A 64 -7.77 -4.09 18.36
C GLN A 64 -7.25 -4.06 16.92
N PRO A 65 -7.90 -3.30 16.01
CA PRO A 65 -7.41 -3.16 14.66
C PRO A 65 -6.06 -2.43 14.66
N GLU A 66 -5.12 -2.92 13.86
CA GLU A 66 -3.79 -2.33 13.68
C GLU A 66 -3.84 -1.07 12.82
N ALA A 67 -4.77 -1.03 11.86
CA ALA A 67 -5.06 0.16 11.08
C ALA A 67 -6.57 0.30 10.89
N THR A 68 -7.06 1.55 10.95
CA THR A 68 -8.45 1.88 10.66
C THR A 68 -8.51 3.03 9.67
N TYR A 69 -9.21 2.81 8.57
CA TYR A 69 -9.40 3.77 7.50
C TYR A 69 -10.86 4.22 7.48
N TYR A 70 -11.10 5.45 7.90
CA TYR A 70 -12.42 6.07 7.84
C TYR A 70 -12.64 6.73 6.47
N ILE A 71 -13.89 6.66 5.99
CA ILE A 71 -14.26 7.26 4.70
C ILE A 71 -14.38 8.79 4.77
N GLY A 72 -14.86 9.33 5.89
CA GLY A 72 -15.02 10.78 6.08
C GLY A 72 -13.71 11.59 6.17
N ASN A 73 -12.55 10.91 6.19
CA ASN A 73 -11.23 11.55 6.27
C ASN A 73 -10.57 11.70 4.89
N VAL A 74 -11.33 11.59 3.80
CA VAL A 74 -10.80 11.75 2.45
C VAL A 74 -11.15 13.14 1.93
N PRO A 75 -10.16 13.97 1.57
CA PRO A 75 -10.41 15.24 0.88
C PRO A 75 -11.10 15.00 -0.47
N GLY A 76 -12.11 15.79 -0.79
CA GLY A 76 -12.84 15.69 -2.06
C GLY A 76 -14.33 16.00 -1.92
N PHE A 77 -15.08 15.73 -2.98
CA PHE A 77 -16.55 15.86 -3.01
C PHE A 77 -17.24 14.70 -2.28
N ASP A 78 -18.53 14.88 -1.99
CA ASP A 78 -19.35 14.05 -1.08
C ASP A 78 -19.48 12.55 -1.46
N GLU A 79 -19.09 12.14 -2.66
CA GLU A 79 -19.06 10.73 -3.09
C GLU A 79 -17.65 10.14 -3.06
N VAL A 80 -17.14 9.93 -1.84
CA VAL A 80 -15.82 9.32 -1.66
C VAL A 80 -15.95 7.80 -1.69
N HIS A 81 -15.28 7.18 -2.67
CA HIS A 81 -14.91 5.77 -2.66
C HIS A 81 -13.42 5.62 -2.38
N SER A 82 -13.04 4.77 -1.43
CA SER A 82 -11.64 4.57 -1.05
C SER A 82 -11.16 3.16 -1.33
N THR A 83 -10.11 3.06 -2.14
CA THR A 83 -9.43 1.80 -2.44
C THR A 83 -8.22 1.63 -1.51
N ILE A 84 -8.17 0.51 -0.79
CA ILE A 84 -7.06 0.16 0.09
C ILE A 84 -6.26 -0.94 -0.59
N VAL A 85 -5.06 -0.60 -1.01
CA VAL A 85 -4.13 -1.54 -1.64
C VAL A 85 -3.20 -2.06 -0.55
N ILE A 86 -3.27 -3.36 -0.27
CA ILE A 86 -2.41 -4.02 0.70
C ILE A 86 -1.28 -4.77 0.03
N SER A 87 -0.06 -4.54 0.53
CA SER A 87 1.16 -5.27 0.17
C SER A 87 1.66 -6.05 1.39
N HIS A 88 1.92 -7.34 1.20
CA HIS A 88 2.45 -8.24 2.21
C HIS A 88 3.43 -9.25 1.59
N PRO A 89 4.32 -9.87 2.39
CA PRO A 89 5.42 -10.67 1.85
C PRO A 89 5.01 -12.07 1.36
N ASP A 90 3.89 -12.62 1.82
CA ASP A 90 3.45 -13.99 1.46
C ASP A 90 2.65 -14.00 0.13
N PRO A 91 3.20 -14.52 -0.98
CA PRO A 91 2.49 -14.55 -2.25
C PRO A 91 1.49 -15.71 -2.38
N THR A 92 1.44 -16.62 -1.41
CA THR A 92 0.61 -17.85 -1.46
C THR A 92 -0.72 -17.70 -0.72
N ALA A 93 -0.82 -16.70 0.15
CA ALA A 93 -1.99 -16.45 0.98
C ALA A 93 -2.73 -15.20 0.53
N THR A 94 -4.05 -15.29 0.40
CA THR A 94 -4.89 -14.12 0.15
C THR A 94 -5.26 -13.42 1.45
N VAL A 95 -5.36 -12.10 1.40
CA VAL A 95 -5.92 -11.29 2.49
C VAL A 95 -7.34 -11.73 2.82
N GLY A 96 -7.64 -11.96 4.09
CA GLY A 96 -8.99 -12.33 4.53
C GLY A 96 -9.94 -11.13 4.50
N ILE A 97 -11.17 -11.33 4.04
CA ILE A 97 -12.19 -10.26 3.97
C ILE A 97 -13.40 -10.62 4.83
N ILE A 98 -13.85 -9.66 5.64
CA ILE A 98 -15.10 -9.72 6.38
C ILE A 98 -15.93 -8.50 5.99
N ALA A 99 -17.11 -8.72 5.42
CA ALA A 99 -18.02 -7.66 5.04
C ALA A 99 -19.41 -7.98 5.56
N ASN A 100 -20.09 -6.97 6.10
CA ASN A 100 -21.41 -7.13 6.72
C ASN A 100 -21.47 -8.32 7.71
N SER A 101 -20.44 -8.45 8.55
CA SER A 101 -20.28 -9.52 9.55
C SER A 101 -20.13 -10.94 9.01
N SER A 102 -19.91 -11.11 7.70
CA SER A 102 -19.71 -12.41 7.07
C SER A 102 -18.31 -12.52 6.46
N HIS A 103 -17.71 -13.70 6.56
CA HIS A 103 -16.47 -14.02 5.87
C HIS A 103 -16.73 -14.12 4.37
N VAL A 104 -15.93 -13.43 3.58
CA VAL A 104 -16.02 -13.45 2.12
C VAL A 104 -14.95 -14.39 1.58
N THR A 105 -15.35 -15.31 0.72
CA THR A 105 -14.47 -16.29 0.07
C THR A 105 -14.36 -16.02 -1.42
N GLY A 106 -13.25 -16.39 -2.05
CA GLY A 106 -13.13 -16.41 -3.51
C GLY A 106 -13.07 -15.05 -4.20
N HIS A 107 -12.61 -13.99 -3.51
CA HIS A 107 -12.55 -12.64 -4.07
C HIS A 107 -11.37 -12.38 -5.02
N GLY A 108 -10.50 -13.36 -5.28
CA GLY A 108 -9.47 -13.25 -6.33
C GLY A 108 -8.54 -12.03 -6.20
N GLY A 109 -8.25 -11.59 -4.97
CA GLY A 109 -7.39 -10.44 -4.71
C GLY A 109 -8.06 -9.07 -4.81
N THR A 110 -9.35 -8.95 -5.11
CA THR A 110 -10.07 -7.67 -5.07
C THR A 110 -11.49 -7.84 -4.55
N TYR A 111 -11.87 -7.03 -3.58
CA TYR A 111 -13.24 -7.05 -3.05
C TYR A 111 -13.77 -5.65 -2.80
N THR A 112 -15.00 -5.40 -3.22
CA THR A 112 -15.70 -4.13 -2.99
C THR A 112 -16.88 -4.33 -2.06
N PHE A 113 -16.92 -3.51 -1.02
CA PHE A 113 -18.07 -3.30 -0.16
C PHE A 113 -18.16 -1.80 0.11
N ASP A 114 -19.09 -1.15 -0.58
CA ASP A 114 -19.16 0.31 -0.61
C ASP A 114 -19.19 0.91 0.81
N PRO A 115 -18.38 1.95 1.07
CA PRO A 115 -17.62 2.77 0.10
C PRO A 115 -16.15 2.33 -0.10
N PHE A 116 -15.82 1.08 0.19
CA PHE A 116 -14.43 0.59 0.16
C PHE A 116 -14.18 -0.47 -0.90
N THR A 117 -13.00 -0.42 -1.51
CA THR A 117 -12.40 -1.57 -2.21
C THR A 117 -11.14 -1.98 -1.46
N VAL A 118 -10.92 -3.28 -1.28
CA VAL A 118 -9.64 -3.84 -0.83
C VAL A 118 -8.99 -4.56 -2.01
N VAL A 119 -7.73 -4.26 -2.25
CA VAL A 119 -6.90 -4.88 -3.28
C VAL A 119 -5.70 -5.54 -2.62
N ASP A 120 -5.63 -6.86 -2.71
CA ASP A 120 -4.46 -7.64 -2.35
C ASP A 120 -3.48 -7.63 -3.53
N LEU A 121 -2.37 -6.92 -3.37
CA LEU A 121 -1.41 -6.68 -4.45
C LEU A 121 -0.76 -7.97 -4.97
N ASN A 122 -0.62 -9.01 -4.14
CA ASN A 122 -0.04 -10.29 -4.57
C ASN A 122 -0.98 -11.05 -5.49
N HIS A 123 -2.29 -10.86 -5.33
CA HIS A 123 -3.34 -11.55 -6.07
C HIS A 123 -4.06 -10.65 -7.10
N TYR A 124 -3.70 -9.38 -7.15
CA TYR A 124 -4.25 -8.41 -8.10
C TYR A 124 -3.49 -8.40 -9.43
N THR A 125 -4.21 -8.05 -10.49
CA THR A 125 -3.66 -7.74 -11.80
C THR A 125 -4.12 -6.34 -12.18
N ALA A 126 -3.18 -5.42 -12.34
CA ALA A 126 -3.48 -4.06 -12.78
C ALA A 126 -4.06 -4.06 -14.21
N PRO A 127 -4.95 -3.11 -14.53
CA PRO A 127 -5.37 -2.90 -15.91
C PRO A 127 -4.17 -2.56 -16.78
N ALA A 128 -4.26 -2.85 -18.08
CA ALA A 128 -3.19 -2.54 -19.03
C ALA A 128 -3.03 -1.03 -19.27
N THR A 129 -4.13 -0.28 -19.24
CA THR A 129 -4.18 1.15 -19.53
C THR A 129 -5.17 1.87 -18.63
N ALA A 130 -4.93 3.15 -18.38
CA ALA A 130 -5.83 4.04 -17.69
C ALA A 130 -7.08 4.39 -18.53
N SER A 131 -8.11 4.87 -17.85
CA SER A 131 -9.38 5.26 -18.44
C SER A 131 -9.21 6.53 -19.27
N LYS A 132 -9.71 6.46 -20.50
CA LYS A 132 -9.80 7.62 -21.40
C LYS A 132 -11.15 8.33 -21.30
N ASN A 133 -12.00 7.95 -20.35
CA ASN A 133 -13.32 8.55 -20.16
C ASN A 133 -13.19 10.01 -19.65
N PRO A 134 -13.72 11.02 -20.38
CA PRO A 134 -13.63 12.43 -19.98
C PRO A 134 -14.26 12.74 -18.62
N VAL A 135 -15.34 12.05 -18.25
CA VAL A 135 -16.03 12.23 -16.97
C VAL A 135 -15.14 11.76 -15.82
N GLN A 136 -14.52 10.59 -15.97
CA GLN A 136 -13.57 10.06 -14.99
C GLN A 136 -12.35 10.97 -14.83
N ARG A 137 -11.86 11.55 -15.94
CA ARG A 137 -10.76 12.51 -15.93
C ARG A 137 -11.12 13.80 -15.17
N ALA A 138 -12.28 14.39 -15.47
CA ALA A 138 -12.75 15.58 -14.77
C ALA A 138 -12.92 15.30 -13.27
N HIS A 139 -13.55 14.17 -12.92
CA HIS A 139 -13.71 13.73 -11.54
C HIS A 139 -12.36 13.56 -10.82
N ALA A 140 -11.37 12.95 -11.49
CA ALA A 140 -10.03 12.77 -10.93
C ALA A 140 -9.30 14.09 -10.73
N MET A 141 -9.40 15.02 -11.69
CA MET A 141 -8.78 16.34 -11.59
C MET A 141 -9.37 17.15 -10.43
N MET A 142 -10.70 17.17 -10.30
CA MET A 142 -11.38 17.89 -9.22
C MET A 142 -10.98 17.38 -7.83
N ASN A 143 -11.04 16.07 -7.61
CA ASN A 143 -10.69 15.49 -6.31
C ASN A 143 -9.17 15.47 -6.06
N GLY A 144 -8.37 15.28 -7.11
CA GLY A 144 -6.92 15.36 -7.06
C GLY A 144 -6.42 16.74 -6.62
N VAL A 145 -6.98 17.81 -7.20
CA VAL A 145 -6.69 19.20 -6.77
C VAL A 145 -7.15 19.43 -5.33
N ALA A 146 -8.32 18.93 -4.94
CA ALA A 146 -8.79 19.04 -3.56
C ALA A 146 -7.85 18.35 -2.56
N LEU A 147 -7.27 17.21 -2.94
CA LEU A 147 -6.27 16.48 -2.14
C LEU A 147 -4.94 17.24 -2.07
N LEU A 148 -4.43 17.71 -3.21
CA LEU A 148 -3.17 18.47 -3.28
C LEU A 148 -3.21 19.76 -2.47
N THR A 149 -4.37 20.40 -2.44
CA THR A 149 -4.54 21.71 -1.80
C THR A 149 -5.19 21.61 -0.42
N TYR A 150 -5.30 20.41 0.12
CA TYR A 150 -5.85 20.19 1.46
C TYR A 150 -5.02 20.95 2.51
N GLY A 151 -5.70 21.75 3.34
CA GLY A 151 -5.07 22.60 4.34
C GLY A 151 -4.48 23.92 3.81
N TYR A 152 -4.51 24.18 2.50
CA TYR A 152 -4.06 25.46 1.95
C TYR A 152 -5.14 26.55 2.09
N GLY A 153 -4.71 27.82 2.15
CA GLY A 153 -5.59 28.98 2.02
C GLY A 153 -6.05 29.19 0.57
N ASP A 154 -7.11 29.97 0.38
CA ASP A 154 -7.82 30.07 -0.90
C ASP A 154 -6.95 30.57 -2.07
N SER A 155 -6.09 31.55 -1.85
CA SER A 155 -5.17 32.06 -2.88
C SER A 155 -4.20 30.99 -3.41
N ARG A 156 -3.75 30.08 -2.54
CA ARG A 156 -2.86 28.98 -2.92
C ARG A 156 -3.63 27.84 -3.60
N LYS A 157 -4.90 27.62 -3.23
CA LYS A 157 -5.79 26.69 -3.93
C LYS A 157 -6.03 27.13 -5.37
N GLU A 158 -6.37 28.41 -5.56
CA GLU A 158 -6.59 29.02 -6.87
C GLU A 158 -5.34 28.93 -7.75
N PHE A 159 -4.18 29.29 -7.21
CA PHE A 159 -2.92 29.15 -7.93
C PHE A 159 -2.66 27.71 -8.42
N VAL A 160 -2.87 26.71 -7.56
CA VAL A 160 -2.69 25.30 -7.95
C VAL A 160 -3.69 24.90 -9.02
N ALA A 161 -4.97 25.25 -8.87
CA ALA A 161 -6.01 24.92 -9.84
C ALA A 161 -5.73 25.50 -11.24
N GLU A 162 -5.17 26.72 -11.31
CA GLU A 162 -4.83 27.39 -12.57
C GLU A 162 -3.53 26.89 -13.22
N ASN A 163 -2.63 26.28 -12.44
CA ASN A 163 -1.28 25.95 -12.89
C ASN A 163 -0.94 24.45 -12.83
N ILE A 164 -1.87 23.57 -12.42
CA ILE A 164 -1.57 22.16 -12.17
C ILE A 164 -0.95 21.46 -13.38
N ASP A 165 -1.50 21.69 -14.58
CA ASP A 165 -1.00 21.07 -15.81
C ASP A 165 0.40 21.55 -16.19
N LYS A 166 0.77 22.79 -15.81
CA LYS A 166 2.08 23.37 -16.10
C LYS A 166 3.20 22.75 -15.26
N TYR A 167 2.87 22.26 -14.07
CA TYR A 167 3.82 21.68 -13.13
C TYR A 167 3.64 20.16 -12.97
N ALA A 168 2.81 19.55 -13.80
CA ALA A 168 2.72 18.09 -13.89
C ALA A 168 4.08 17.52 -14.31
N VAL A 169 4.46 16.43 -13.66
CA VAL A 169 5.71 15.70 -13.96
C VAL A 169 5.34 14.40 -14.64
N ASP A 170 5.84 14.21 -15.85
CA ASP A 170 5.65 12.97 -16.61
C ASP A 170 6.79 12.00 -16.31
N PHE A 171 6.43 10.80 -15.85
CA PHE A 171 7.36 9.69 -15.71
C PHE A 171 7.31 8.81 -16.95
N THR A 172 8.46 8.64 -17.61
CA THR A 172 8.60 7.73 -18.76
C THR A 172 8.69 6.27 -18.29
N GLU A 173 8.49 5.28 -19.17
CA GLU A 173 8.66 3.86 -18.82
C GLU A 173 10.07 3.62 -18.29
N GLU A 174 11.06 4.28 -18.91
CA GLU A 174 12.46 4.28 -18.48
C GLU A 174 12.63 4.80 -17.04
N HIS A 175 11.95 5.89 -16.66
CA HIS A 175 11.97 6.36 -15.27
C HIS A 175 11.39 5.32 -14.30
N ILE A 176 10.27 4.70 -14.68
CA ILE A 176 9.63 3.67 -13.85
C ILE A 176 10.51 2.43 -13.71
N ASP A 177 11.14 1.98 -14.79
CA ASP A 177 12.05 0.84 -14.78
C ASP A 177 13.31 1.14 -13.96
N PHE A 178 13.85 2.36 -14.08
CA PHE A 178 14.93 2.81 -13.21
C PHE A 178 14.54 2.75 -11.71
N PHE A 179 13.34 3.21 -11.34
CA PHE A 179 12.88 3.12 -9.96
C PHE A 179 12.70 1.67 -9.48
N ARG A 180 12.22 0.78 -10.36
CA ARG A 180 12.11 -0.66 -10.06
C ARG A 180 13.48 -1.28 -9.83
N GLU A 181 14.47 -0.96 -10.66
CA GLU A 181 15.84 -1.44 -10.48
C GLU A 181 16.45 -0.93 -9.17
N LEU A 182 16.28 0.35 -8.87
CA LEU A 182 16.73 0.94 -7.62
C LEU A 182 16.11 0.21 -6.42
N LYS A 183 14.80 -0.06 -6.46
CA LYS A 183 14.10 -0.76 -5.38
C LYS A 183 14.58 -2.20 -5.22
N ASN A 184 14.76 -2.92 -6.32
CA ASN A 184 15.30 -4.28 -6.29
C ASN A 184 16.71 -4.33 -5.67
N ARG A 185 17.56 -3.34 -5.98
CA ARG A 185 18.91 -3.23 -5.37
C ARG A 185 18.84 -2.95 -3.87
N GLU A 186 17.95 -2.05 -3.45
CA GLU A 186 17.70 -1.77 -2.03
C GLU A 186 17.27 -3.04 -1.28
N GLU A 187 16.35 -3.82 -1.85
CA GLU A 187 15.88 -5.08 -1.27
C GLU A 187 16.98 -6.14 -1.18
N GLN A 188 17.79 -6.29 -2.23
CA GLN A 188 18.94 -7.21 -2.23
C GLN A 188 19.95 -6.84 -1.14
N TYR A 189 20.25 -5.55 -1.00
CA TYR A 189 21.14 -5.07 0.05
C TYR A 189 20.57 -5.34 1.45
N ALA A 190 19.28 -5.06 1.67
CA ALA A 190 18.61 -5.32 2.93
C ALA A 190 18.63 -6.82 3.28
N GLN A 191 18.39 -7.71 2.31
CA GLN A 191 18.46 -9.16 2.51
C GLN A 191 19.88 -9.62 2.87
N ALA A 192 20.91 -9.11 2.17
CA ALA A 192 22.30 -9.45 2.47
C ALA A 192 22.68 -9.05 3.91
N GLN A 193 22.31 -7.84 4.33
CA GLN A 193 22.57 -7.37 5.70
C GLN A 193 21.81 -8.19 6.76
N ALA A 194 20.53 -8.49 6.52
CA ALA A 194 19.74 -9.32 7.43
C ALA A 194 20.36 -10.73 7.58
N HIS A 195 20.86 -11.31 6.49
CA HIS A 195 21.54 -12.59 6.50
C HIS A 195 22.84 -12.57 7.32
N GLU A 196 23.64 -11.52 7.19
CA GLU A 196 24.86 -11.36 7.99
C GLU A 196 24.57 -11.15 9.49
N ILE A 197 23.53 -10.40 9.83
CA ILE A 197 23.07 -10.25 11.23
C ILE A 197 22.62 -11.60 11.79
N LEU A 198 21.84 -12.38 11.04
CA LEU A 198 21.40 -13.71 11.45
C LEU A 198 22.58 -14.67 11.66
N LYS A 199 23.60 -14.65 10.79
CA LYS A 199 24.82 -15.44 11.00
C LYS A 199 25.51 -15.12 12.32
N LYS A 200 25.66 -13.83 12.64
CA LYS A 200 26.27 -13.39 13.90
C LYS A 200 25.48 -13.87 15.11
N ILE A 201 24.16 -13.71 15.08
CA ILE A 201 23.27 -14.20 16.14
C ILE A 201 23.40 -15.71 16.33
N VAL A 202 23.41 -16.49 15.24
CA VAL A 202 23.55 -17.95 15.31
C VAL A 202 24.92 -18.35 15.88
N ALA A 203 26.00 -17.70 15.45
CA ALA A 203 27.34 -17.97 15.96
C ALA A 203 27.43 -17.68 17.48
N GLU A 204 26.97 -16.51 17.92
CA GLU A 204 26.95 -16.15 19.34
C GLU A 204 26.05 -17.10 20.17
N THR A 205 24.90 -17.51 19.61
CA THR A 205 23.99 -18.45 20.30
C THR A 205 24.61 -19.84 20.41
N GLN A 206 25.34 -20.30 19.39
CA GLN A 206 26.06 -21.58 19.42
C GLN A 206 27.19 -21.56 20.45
N ASP A 207 27.95 -20.46 20.54
CA ASP A 207 29.01 -20.28 21.54
C ASP A 207 28.43 -20.30 22.96
N ILE A 208 27.33 -19.58 23.21
CA ILE A 208 26.64 -19.56 24.51
C ILE A 208 26.11 -20.96 24.89
N VAL A 209 25.53 -21.69 23.93
CA VAL A 209 25.02 -23.05 24.17
C VAL A 209 26.17 -24.04 24.41
N SER A 210 27.30 -23.89 23.71
CA SER A 210 28.51 -24.71 23.91
C SER A 210 29.14 -24.48 25.28
N ASP A 211 29.25 -23.22 25.71
CA ASP A 211 29.73 -22.83 27.04
C ASP A 211 28.79 -23.34 28.15
N ALA A 212 27.48 -23.21 27.97
CA ALA A 212 26.49 -23.67 28.95
C ALA A 212 26.44 -25.21 29.09
N LEU A 213 26.79 -25.95 28.03
CA LEU A 213 26.86 -27.41 28.02
C LEU A 213 28.26 -27.94 28.38
N GLY A 214 29.25 -27.05 28.60
CA GLY A 214 30.62 -27.44 28.96
C GLY A 214 31.36 -28.20 27.87
N ILE A 215 30.95 -28.06 26.60
CA ILE A 215 31.56 -28.74 25.45
C ILE A 215 32.66 -27.84 24.86
N GLY A 216 33.56 -27.35 25.71
CA GLY A 216 34.76 -26.62 25.31
C GLY A 216 35.93 -27.58 25.18
N ALA A 217 36.59 -27.61 24.03
CA ALA A 217 37.68 -28.51 23.63
C ALA A 217 38.62 -28.95 24.77
N GLY A 218 38.43 -30.17 25.25
CA GLY A 218 39.47 -30.95 25.89
C GLY A 218 40.34 -31.58 24.81
N SER A 219 41.50 -30.99 24.53
CA SER A 219 42.65 -31.71 23.98
C SER A 219 43.89 -31.29 24.75
N ASP A 220 44.10 -31.97 25.88
CA ASP A 220 45.44 -32.16 26.43
C ASP A 220 46.23 -33.05 25.48
N GLY A 221 47.41 -32.56 25.10
CA GLY A 221 48.45 -33.25 24.35
C GLY A 221 49.74 -32.46 24.42
#